data_AF-A0A099NRZ9-F1
#
_entry.id   AF-A0A099NRZ9-F1
#
_cell.length_a   1.000
_cell.length_b   1.000
_cell.length_c   1.000
_cell.angle_alpha   90.00
_cell.angle_beta   90.00
_cell.angle_gamma   90.00
#
_symmetry.space_group_name_H-M   'P 1'
#
loop_
_entity.id
_entity.type
_entity.pdbx_description
1 polymer ?
#
loop_
_entity_poly.entity_id
_entity_poly.type
_entity_poly.pdbx_seq_one_letter_code
_entity_poly.pdbx_strand_id
1 'polypeptide(L)'
;KKFRKATTDSIEGKLTFNLVERPGIANLINILAAANDETVEKTTAFVQDLTKKELKDLVADSVIRELDEPSRKYHELMANTDYLRKLSNNGTERARAVADKTLREVMKLVGLTS
;
A
#
# COMPACT_ATOMS: atom_id res chain seq x y z
N LYS A 1 -3.87 -14.77 8.99
CA LYS A 1 -4.80 -15.71 8.29
C LYS A 1 -4.65 -15.70 6.75
N LYS A 2 -4.68 -14.53 6.08
CA LYS A 2 -4.59 -14.45 4.61
C LYS A 2 -3.28 -15.04 4.05
N PHE A 3 -2.12 -14.64 4.59
CA PHE A 3 -0.81 -15.14 4.15
C PHE A 3 -0.63 -16.66 4.33
N ARG A 4 -1.12 -17.25 5.42
CA ARG A 4 -1.12 -18.72 5.60
C ARG A 4 -1.82 -19.47 4.47
N LYS A 5 -2.86 -18.87 3.88
CA LYS A 5 -3.62 -19.43 2.74
C LYS A 5 -3.03 -19.06 1.38
N ALA A 6 -1.96 -18.26 1.31
CA ALA A 6 -1.39 -17.85 0.04
C ALA A 6 -0.91 -19.07 -0.75
N THR A 7 -1.29 -19.15 -2.03
CA THR A 7 -0.86 -20.24 -2.91
C THR A 7 0.64 -20.13 -3.18
N THR A 8 1.35 -21.24 -3.01
CA THR A 8 2.78 -21.38 -3.31
C THR A 8 2.98 -22.58 -4.23
N ASP A 9 4.15 -22.66 -4.87
CA ASP A 9 4.54 -23.83 -5.66
C ASP A 9 4.64 -25.12 -4.81
N SER A 10 4.82 -26.25 -5.48
CA SER A 10 5.12 -27.56 -4.88
C SER A 10 6.61 -27.91 -4.91
N ILE A 11 7.49 -26.97 -5.29
CA ILE A 11 8.94 -27.19 -5.40
C ILE A 11 9.54 -27.24 -3.99
N GLU A 12 10.23 -28.33 -3.67
CA GLU A 12 10.92 -28.50 -2.39
C GLU A 12 12.35 -27.93 -2.41
N GLY A 13 12.95 -27.84 -1.22
CA GLY A 13 14.28 -27.26 -1.02
C GLY A 13 14.24 -25.76 -0.77
N LYS A 14 15.37 -25.10 -1.09
CA LYS A 14 15.59 -23.69 -0.76
C LYS A 14 14.53 -22.78 -1.38
N LEU A 15 14.17 -21.71 -0.67
CA LEU A 15 13.30 -20.66 -1.18
C LEU A 15 14.12 -19.74 -2.10
N THR A 16 13.80 -19.79 -3.39
CA THR A 16 14.50 -19.04 -4.43
C THR A 16 13.57 -18.02 -5.05
N PHE A 17 14.12 -16.85 -5.37
CA PHE A 17 13.39 -15.81 -6.08
C PHE A 17 13.39 -16.10 -7.58
N ASN A 18 12.22 -16.46 -8.12
CA ASN A 18 12.01 -16.62 -9.56
C ASN A 18 10.56 -16.23 -9.91
N LEU A 19 10.40 -15.18 -10.72
CA LEU A 19 9.09 -14.66 -11.11
C LEU A 19 8.28 -15.59 -12.01
N VAL A 20 8.96 -16.48 -12.75
CA VAL A 20 8.33 -17.38 -13.72
C VAL A 20 8.07 -18.75 -13.10
N GLU A 21 9.10 -19.36 -12.50
CA GLU A 21 9.00 -20.72 -11.97
C GLU A 21 8.35 -20.77 -10.58
N ARG A 22 8.51 -19.70 -9.79
CA ARG A 22 8.06 -19.63 -8.39
C ARG A 22 7.31 -18.33 -8.06
N PRO A 23 6.28 -17.95 -8.84
CA PRO A 23 5.62 -16.65 -8.71
C PRO A 23 5.04 -16.41 -7.32
N GLY A 24 4.51 -17.44 -6.65
CA GLY A 24 3.97 -17.32 -5.30
C GLY A 24 5.04 -17.02 -4.24
N ILE A 25 6.22 -17.65 -4.34
CA ILE A 25 7.34 -17.40 -3.43
C ILE A 25 7.99 -16.05 -3.73
N ALA A 26 8.20 -15.73 -5.01
CA ALA A 26 8.74 -14.44 -5.43
C ALA A 26 7.85 -13.27 -4.94
N ASN A 27 6.53 -13.42 -5.03
CA ASN A 27 5.59 -12.42 -4.51
C ASN A 27 5.69 -12.26 -2.98
N LEU A 28 5.79 -13.36 -2.22
CA LEU A 28 5.95 -13.29 -0.77
C LEU A 28 7.28 -12.63 -0.38
N ILE A 29 8.37 -12.93 -1.10
CA ILE A 29 9.68 -12.27 -0.89
C ILE A 29 9.57 -10.77 -1.19
N ASN A 30 8.93 -10.38 -2.29
CA ASN A 30 8.72 -8.96 -2.62
C ASN A 30 7.94 -8.21 -1.53
N ILE A 31 6.86 -8.82 -1.02
CA ILE A 31 6.06 -8.22 0.05
C ILE A 31 6.90 -8.08 1.33
N LEU A 32 7.68 -9.11 1.69
CA LEU A 32 8.54 -9.06 2.86
C LEU A 32 9.63 -7.99 2.73
N ALA A 33 10.26 -7.90 1.56
CA ALA A 33 11.27 -6.90 1.25
C ALA A 33 10.68 -5.48 1.41
N ALA A 34 9.52 -5.23 0.80
CA ALA A 34 8.83 -3.94 0.90
C ALA A 34 8.40 -3.60 2.34
N ALA A 35 7.87 -4.58 3.09
CA ALA A 35 7.42 -4.37 4.47
C ALA A 35 8.57 -4.13 5.46
N ASN A 36 9.80 -4.49 5.10
CA ASN A 36 10.98 -4.29 5.94
C ASN A 36 11.94 -3.21 5.40
N ASP A 37 11.58 -2.53 4.30
CA ASP A 37 12.46 -1.60 3.57
C ASP A 37 13.83 -2.21 3.20
N GLU A 38 13.81 -3.46 2.72
CA GLU A 38 15.00 -4.19 2.28
C GLU A 38 14.96 -4.52 0.79
N THR A 39 16.11 -4.88 0.22
CA THR A 39 16.17 -5.34 -1.16
C THR A 39 15.70 -6.80 -1.27
N VAL A 40 15.22 -7.17 -2.47
CA VAL A 40 14.79 -8.53 -2.77
C VAL A 40 15.94 -9.52 -2.62
N GLU A 41 17.16 -9.12 -3.00
CA GLU A 41 18.36 -9.96 -2.92
C GLU A 41 18.70 -10.30 -1.46
N LYS A 42 18.71 -9.28 -0.59
CA LYS A 42 18.97 -9.46 0.84
C LYS A 42 17.90 -10.32 1.49
N THR A 43 16.64 -10.04 1.19
CA THR A 43 15.49 -10.79 1.70
C THR A 43 15.53 -12.24 1.26
N THR A 44 15.85 -12.50 -0.01
CA THR A 44 15.98 -13.87 -0.55
C THR A 44 17.08 -14.64 0.17
N ALA A 45 18.25 -14.03 0.36
CA ALA A 45 19.35 -14.65 1.09
C ALA A 45 18.97 -14.97 2.55
N PHE A 46 18.19 -14.10 3.19
CA PHE A 46 17.73 -14.29 4.57
C PHE A 46 16.73 -15.43 4.70
N VAL A 47 15.81 -15.60 3.74
CA VAL A 47 14.73 -16.59 3.84
C VAL A 47 15.02 -17.91 3.14
N GLN A 48 16.15 -18.06 2.45
CA GLN A 48 16.43 -19.19 1.55
C GLN A 48 16.30 -20.57 2.21
N ASP A 49 16.61 -20.67 3.50
CA ASP A 49 16.60 -21.93 4.25
C ASP A 49 15.33 -22.09 5.12
N LEU A 50 14.38 -21.15 5.03
CA LEU A 50 13.10 -21.25 5.72
C LEU A 50 12.14 -22.20 5.00
N THR A 51 11.20 -22.75 5.76
CA THR A 51 10.04 -23.43 5.17
C THR A 51 9.04 -22.42 4.59
N LYS A 52 8.20 -22.86 3.66
CA LYS A 52 7.10 -22.04 3.10
C LYS A 52 6.14 -21.53 4.17
N LYS A 53 5.94 -22.30 5.24
CA LYS A 53 5.11 -21.91 6.37
C LYS A 53 5.76 -20.78 7.16
N GLU A 54 7.04 -20.91 7.49
CA GLU A 54 7.80 -19.87 8.19
C GLU A 54 7.87 -18.58 7.36
N LEU A 55 8.11 -18.66 6.04
CA LEU A 55 8.05 -17.48 5.17
C LEU A 55 6.67 -16.80 5.25
N LYS A 56 5.57 -17.56 5.17
CA LYS A 56 4.21 -16.99 5.25
C LYS A 56 3.89 -16.36 6.60
N ASP A 57 4.36 -16.97 7.68
CA ASP A 57 4.19 -16.43 9.03
C ASP A 57 5.02 -15.15 9.21
N LEU A 58 6.29 -15.16 8.78
CA LEU A 58 7.16 -13.99 8.81
C LEU A 58 6.62 -12.81 8.00
N VAL A 59 6.14 -13.06 6.77
CA VAL A 59 5.50 -12.04 5.94
C VAL A 59 4.28 -11.44 6.65
N ALA A 60 3.48 -12.28 7.31
CA ALA A 60 2.30 -11.81 8.03
C ALA A 60 2.70 -10.87 9.17
N ASP A 61 3.71 -11.24 9.96
CA ASP A 61 4.16 -10.47 11.11
C ASP A 61 4.78 -9.13 10.69
N SER A 62 5.62 -9.12 9.64
CA SER A 62 6.17 -7.88 9.09
C SER A 62 5.09 -6.94 8.56
N VAL A 63 4.12 -7.45 7.80
CA VAL A 63 3.01 -6.62 7.27
C VAL A 63 2.11 -6.10 8.39
N ILE A 64 1.85 -6.89 9.44
CA ILE A 64 1.09 -6.43 10.60
C ILE A 64 1.82 -5.28 11.29
N ARG A 65 3.13 -5.40 11.50
CA ARG A 65 3.94 -4.37 12.14
C ARG A 65 3.94 -3.07 11.32
N GLU A 66 4.13 -3.18 10.01
CA GLU A 66 4.18 -2.03 9.11
C GLU A 66 2.82 -1.29 9.06
N LEU A 67 1.72 -2.03 9.13
CA LEU A 67 0.37 -1.46 9.08
C LEU A 67 -0.17 -1.00 10.44
N ASP A 68 0.54 -1.23 11.54
CA ASP A 68 0.07 -0.87 12.90
C ASP A 68 -0.16 0.63 13.03
N GLU A 69 0.84 1.43 12.63
CA GLU A 69 0.80 2.88 12.74
C GLU A 69 -0.23 3.53 11.79
N PRO A 70 -0.27 3.20 10.48
CA PRO A 70 -1.31 3.69 9.59
C PRO A 70 -2.72 3.29 10.01
N SER A 71 -2.89 2.06 10.50
CA SER A 71 -4.17 1.57 11.02
C SER A 71 -4.61 2.39 12.23
N ARG A 72 -3.72 2.62 13.20
CA ARG A 72 -4.04 3.43 14.38
C ARG A 72 -4.47 4.84 13.98
N LYS A 73 -3.67 5.53 13.16
CA LYS A 73 -4.00 6.87 12.64
C LYS A 73 -5.33 6.90 11.91
N TYR A 74 -5.61 5.89 11.08
CA TYR A 74 -6.89 5.79 10.39
C TYR A 74 -8.06 5.76 11.38
N HIS A 75 -8.00 4.91 12.40
CA HIS A 75 -9.06 4.81 13.42
C HIS A 75 -9.19 6.10 14.25
N GLU A 76 -8.07 6.73 14.63
CA GLU A 76 -8.06 8.02 15.32
C GLU A 76 -8.74 9.12 14.50
N LEU A 77 -8.41 9.21 13.20
CA LEU A 77 -9.02 10.19 12.29
C LEU A 77 -10.50 9.93 12.07
N MET A 78 -10.89 8.67 11.87
CA MET A 78 -12.29 8.28 11.66
C MET A 78 -13.16 8.51 12.89
N ALA A 79 -12.58 8.45 14.09
CA ALA A 79 -13.27 8.80 15.33
C ALA A 79 -13.53 10.32 15.45
N ASN A 80 -12.80 11.16 14.72
CA ASN A 80 -12.92 12.62 14.74
C ASN A 80 -13.58 13.15 13.45
N THR A 81 -14.87 12.87 13.31
CA THR A 81 -15.66 13.25 12.13
C THR A 81 -15.75 14.76 11.90
N ASP A 82 -15.74 15.56 12.97
CA ASP A 82 -15.76 17.03 12.87
C ASP A 82 -14.47 17.59 12.29
N TYR A 83 -13.32 17.06 12.69
CA TYR A 83 -12.04 17.40 12.09
C TYR A 83 -12.02 17.06 10.59
N LEU A 84 -12.48 15.87 10.22
CA LEU A 84 -12.56 15.45 8.81
C LEU A 84 -13.48 16.38 7.99
N ARG A 85 -14.61 16.79 8.55
CA ARG A 85 -15.54 17.73 7.90
C ARG A 85 -14.88 19.11 7.69
N LYS A 86 -14.20 19.64 8.71
CA LYS A 86 -13.47 20.92 8.59
C LYS A 86 -12.38 20.84 7.52
N LEU A 87 -11.62 19.75 7.49
CA LEU A 87 -10.58 19.52 6.49
C LEU A 87 -11.17 19.43 5.07
N SER A 88 -12.27 18.70 4.90
CA SER A 88 -12.97 18.56 3.62
C SER A 88 -13.53 19.91 3.11
N ASN A 89 -14.11 20.72 4.00
CA ASN A 89 -14.60 22.06 3.65
C ASN A 89 -13.45 22.97 3.20
N ASN A 90 -12.33 22.96 3.91
CA ASN A 90 -11.16 23.75 3.54
C ASN A 90 -10.58 23.32 2.17
N GLY A 91 -10.49 22.01 1.93
CA GLY A 91 -10.08 21.47 0.64
C GLY A 91 -11.03 21.90 -0.49
N THR A 92 -12.34 21.90 -0.21
CA THR A 92 -13.37 22.36 -1.15
C THR A 92 -13.21 23.85 -1.49
N GLU A 93 -12.98 24.70 -0.50
CA GLU A 93 -12.75 26.14 -0.72
C GLU A 93 -11.52 26.39 -1.58
N ARG A 94 -10.40 25.70 -1.31
CA ARG A 94 -9.18 25.80 -2.13
C ARG A 94 -9.41 25.34 -3.56
N ALA A 95 -10.08 24.19 -3.74
CA ALA A 95 -10.39 23.66 -5.05
C ALA A 95 -11.31 24.60 -5.85
N ARG A 96 -12.34 25.17 -5.20
CA ARG A 96 -13.23 26.18 -5.80
C ARG A 96 -12.48 27.41 -6.25
N ALA A 97 -11.57 27.95 -5.42
CA ALA A 97 -10.79 29.12 -5.79
C ALA A 97 -9.95 28.90 -7.06
N VAL A 98 -9.38 27.70 -7.23
CA VAL A 98 -8.66 27.32 -8.45
C VAL A 98 -9.62 27.16 -9.63
N ALA A 99 -10.72 26.45 -9.44
CA ALA A 99 -11.71 26.19 -10.48
C ALA A 99 -12.39 27.46 -10.99
N ASP A 100 -12.73 28.40 -10.10
CA ASP A 100 -13.38 29.66 -10.43
C ASP A 100 -12.51 30.52 -11.35
N LYS A 101 -11.19 30.48 -11.18
CA LYS A 101 -10.26 31.18 -12.08
C LYS A 101 -10.38 30.63 -13.50
N THR A 102 -10.29 29.31 -13.66
CA THR A 102 -10.43 28.66 -14.97
C THR A 102 -11.83 28.88 -15.55
N LEU A 103 -12.87 28.80 -14.73
CA LEU A 103 -14.25 29.00 -15.17
C LEU A 103 -14.47 30.41 -15.72
N ARG A 104 -13.93 31.45 -15.06
CA ARG A 104 -13.99 32.83 -15.55
C ARG A 104 -13.29 33.01 -16.89
N GLU A 105 -12.12 32.40 -17.07
CA GLU A 105 -11.39 32.42 -18.34
C GLU A 105 -12.22 31.79 -19.46
N VAL A 106 -12.81 30.61 -19.21
CA VAL A 106 -13.70 29.93 -20.17
C VAL A 106 -14.93 30.77 -20.47
N MET A 107 -15.64 31.28 -19.44
CA MET A 107 -16.83 32.13 -19.59
C MET A 107 -16.56 33.37 -20.45
N LYS A 108 -15.37 33.98 -20.32
CA LYS A 108 -14.94 35.09 -21.16
C LYS A 108 -14.76 34.66 -22.63
N LEU A 109 -14.15 33.50 -22.87
CA LEU A 109 -13.92 32.99 -24.23
C LEU A 109 -15.21 32.62 -24.96
N VAL A 110 -16.21 32.09 -24.25
CA VAL A 110 -17.50 31.68 -24.85
C VAL A 110 -18.56 32.78 -24.86
N GLY A 111 -18.20 34.01 -24.45
CA GLY A 111 -19.10 35.17 -24.49
C GLY A 111 -20.21 35.16 -23.44
N LEU A 112 -20.08 34.35 -22.38
CA LEU A 112 -21.05 34.24 -21.28
C LEU A 112 -20.79 35.24 -20.15
N THR A 113 -20.01 36.30 -20.39
CA THR A 113 -19.65 37.27 -19.36
C THR A 113 -20.73 38.37 -19.23
N SER A 114 -21.37 38.43 -18.07
CA SER A 114 -21.89 39.67 -17.45
C SER A 114 -20.95 40.08 -16.32
#